data_AF-A0A8T4QMK1-F1
#
_entry.id   AF-A0A8T4QMK1-F1
#
_cell.length_a   1.000
_cell.length_b   1.000
_cell.length_c   1.000
_cell.angle_alpha   90.00
_cell.angle_beta   90.00
_cell.angle_gamma   90.00
#
_symmetry.space_group_name_H-M   'P 1'
#
loop_
_entity.id
_entity.type
_entity.pdbx_description
1 polymer ?
#
loop_
_entity_poly.entity_id
_entity_poly.type
_entity_poly.pdbx_seq_one_letter_code
_entity_poly.pdbx_strand_id
1 'polypeptide(L)'
;MPREDLSSFAWPCGINNEEMKTITSEYYVSARGYHINQLEDKDPADFMNIKSLNTPGYHDRTLEPPSYFMSADDAETRHKWVNFVFHNECQDNGSIDYLATKDLWVAPVGKVAKYIKERQNAKIQNLVETDSEITFNLVGNLSSLLFNQNISIKVFVNSSNVQKVEIDNVVTSFKRDGSSIRFNVNPSGVRNIRVVKGAPLPECGNSILESGEQCDDGNLVNGDGCSNLCTIETFINLCNFAISANATSSNTGSEPIYATGAPDADIECSIWSGTQKSWNPTNWNVKANITLSYPKLIMVKNFTIFGDYDICWNRMWLKNNATAEQKLVYAGPDNTCILTKKFNDNFLADTIILETCGWAWTSTDAVEMCGVIVS
;
A
#
# COMPACT_ATOMS: atom_id res chain seq x y z
N MET A 1 -37.36 7.05 17.82
CA MET A 1 -37.00 5.79 17.13
C MET A 1 -38.29 5.03 16.85
N PRO A 2 -38.55 4.56 15.62
CA PRO A 2 -39.69 3.70 15.34
C PRO A 2 -39.63 2.43 16.19
N ARG A 3 -40.79 1.82 16.44
CA ARG A 3 -40.95 0.65 17.35
C ARG A 3 -40.07 -0.54 16.96
N GLU A 4 -39.73 -0.66 15.67
CA GLU A 4 -38.79 -1.67 15.14
C GLU A 4 -37.30 -1.47 15.50
N ASP A 5 -36.91 -0.24 15.88
CA ASP A 5 -35.55 0.09 16.28
C ASP A 5 -35.31 -0.05 17.79
N LEU A 6 -36.40 -0.05 18.57
CA LEU A 6 -36.35 -0.20 20.02
C LEU A 6 -35.96 -1.64 20.39
N SER A 7 -34.67 -1.85 20.58
CA SER A 7 -34.08 -3.20 20.69
C SER A 7 -33.28 -3.42 21.95
N SER A 8 -32.92 -2.35 22.66
CA SER A 8 -32.21 -2.42 23.93
C SER A 8 -32.92 -1.59 24.99
N PHE A 9 -33.03 -2.12 26.20
CA PHE A 9 -33.54 -1.41 27.38
C PHE A 9 -32.42 -0.95 28.31
N ALA A 10 -32.56 0.25 28.86
CA ALA A 10 -31.65 0.80 29.85
C ALA A 10 -32.34 0.86 31.20
N TRP A 11 -32.03 -0.07 32.09
CA TRP A 11 -32.63 -0.12 33.42
C TRP A 11 -32.29 1.13 34.26
N PRO A 12 -33.29 1.82 34.85
CA PRO A 12 -33.03 2.82 35.87
C PRO A 12 -32.52 2.12 37.13
N CYS A 13 -31.45 2.66 37.74
CA CYS A 13 -30.80 2.06 38.92
C CYS A 13 -30.39 0.58 38.74
N GLY A 14 -30.18 0.19 37.47
CA GLY A 14 -29.85 -1.14 36.94
C GLY A 14 -30.23 -2.38 37.75
N ILE A 15 -31.53 -2.45 38.00
CA ILE A 15 -32.28 -3.66 38.31
C ILE A 15 -31.75 -4.86 37.48
N ASN A 16 -31.40 -5.95 38.17
CA ASN A 16 -30.86 -7.17 37.56
C ASN A 16 -31.51 -8.46 38.07
N ASN A 17 -32.70 -8.37 38.68
CA ASN A 17 -33.41 -9.55 39.16
C ASN A 17 -34.11 -10.29 38.01
N GLU A 18 -34.34 -11.59 38.19
CA GLU A 18 -34.87 -12.47 37.13
C GLU A 18 -36.29 -12.11 36.70
N GLU A 19 -37.13 -11.59 37.59
CA GLU A 19 -38.48 -11.14 37.26
C GLU A 19 -38.45 -10.01 36.23
N MET A 20 -37.65 -8.98 36.49
CA MET A 20 -37.55 -7.81 35.63
C MET A 20 -36.84 -8.13 34.32
N LYS A 21 -35.82 -8.98 34.34
CA LYS A 21 -35.22 -9.53 33.11
C LYS A 21 -36.25 -10.27 32.27
N THR A 22 -37.08 -11.10 32.89
CA THR A 22 -38.15 -11.85 32.20
C THR A 22 -39.11 -10.90 31.51
N ILE A 23 -39.65 -9.92 32.24
CA ILE A 23 -40.56 -8.90 31.70
C ILE A 23 -39.91 -8.14 30.53
N THR A 24 -38.65 -7.72 30.67
CA THR A 24 -37.97 -6.96 29.61
C THR A 24 -37.68 -7.79 28.38
N SER A 25 -37.40 -9.08 28.55
CA SER A 25 -37.17 -9.99 27.43
C SER A 25 -38.40 -10.18 26.53
N GLU A 26 -39.61 -9.86 27.02
CA GLU A 26 -40.83 -9.87 26.21
C GLU A 26 -40.87 -8.74 25.17
N TYR A 27 -40.17 -7.63 25.43
CA TYR A 27 -40.27 -6.40 24.62
C TYR A 27 -38.95 -5.99 23.95
N TYR A 28 -37.80 -6.42 24.48
CA TYR A 28 -36.48 -5.97 24.03
C TYR A 28 -35.57 -7.15 23.68
N VAL A 29 -34.58 -6.90 22.82
CA VAL A 29 -33.56 -7.90 22.42
C VAL A 29 -32.45 -8.00 23.45
N SER A 30 -32.17 -6.90 24.15
CA SER A 30 -31.16 -6.82 25.19
C SER A 30 -31.51 -5.79 26.27
N ALA A 31 -30.83 -5.87 27.40
CA ALA A 31 -30.84 -4.85 28.44
C ALA A 31 -29.47 -4.73 29.10
N ARG A 32 -29.11 -3.53 29.56
CA ARG A 32 -27.83 -3.28 30.26
C ARG A 32 -27.99 -3.43 31.78
N GLY A 33 -27.03 -4.03 32.47
CA GLY A 33 -26.98 -4.09 33.94
C GLY A 33 -26.42 -2.80 34.58
N TYR A 34 -26.74 -2.55 35.86
CA TYR A 34 -26.12 -1.48 36.67
C TYR A 34 -24.75 -1.89 37.20
N HIS A 35 -23.83 -0.94 37.33
CA HIS A 35 -22.63 -1.08 38.17
C HIS A 35 -21.70 -2.25 37.83
N ILE A 36 -21.90 -2.91 36.69
CA ILE A 36 -21.02 -3.96 36.24
C ILE A 36 -19.88 -3.32 35.46
N ASN A 37 -19.05 -2.54 36.18
CA ASN A 37 -17.93 -1.74 35.66
C ASN A 37 -16.84 -2.64 35.05
N GLN A 38 -17.19 -3.36 33.99
CA GLN A 38 -16.41 -4.41 33.36
C GLN A 38 -16.69 -4.43 31.86
N LEU A 39 -15.72 -4.92 31.11
CA LEU A 39 -15.89 -5.24 29.70
C LEU A 39 -16.81 -6.45 29.54
N GLU A 40 -17.64 -6.41 28.52
CA GLU A 40 -18.48 -7.54 28.13
C GLU A 40 -17.72 -8.49 27.20
N ASP A 41 -18.02 -9.78 27.28
CA ASP A 41 -17.41 -10.79 26.42
C ASP A 41 -17.90 -10.67 24.97
N LYS A 42 -17.07 -11.13 24.02
CA LYS A 42 -17.39 -11.08 22.57
C LYS A 42 -18.70 -11.81 22.18
N ASP A 43 -19.15 -12.70 23.05
CA ASP A 43 -20.38 -13.48 22.99
C ASP A 43 -21.02 -13.40 24.39
N PRO A 44 -21.89 -12.40 24.64
CA PRO A 44 -22.53 -12.24 25.94
C PRO A 44 -23.36 -13.48 26.31
N ALA A 45 -23.21 -13.95 27.55
CA ALA A 45 -23.98 -15.09 28.06
C ALA A 45 -25.43 -14.71 28.41
N ASP A 46 -25.67 -13.48 28.86
CA ASP A 46 -26.98 -12.96 29.25
C ASP A 46 -27.22 -11.59 28.60
N PHE A 47 -27.99 -11.57 27.51
CA PHE A 47 -28.33 -10.34 26.80
C PHE A 47 -29.25 -9.41 27.60
N MET A 48 -29.89 -9.87 28.68
CA MET A 48 -30.71 -9.04 29.57
C MET A 48 -29.90 -8.45 30.73
N ASN A 49 -28.60 -8.69 30.77
CA ASN A 49 -27.70 -8.18 31.79
C ASN A 49 -26.32 -7.80 31.21
N ILE A 50 -26.31 -7.06 30.09
CA ILE A 50 -25.07 -6.64 29.42
C ILE A 50 -24.26 -5.74 30.35
N LYS A 51 -22.96 -6.04 30.50
CA LYS A 51 -22.04 -5.25 31.34
C LYS A 51 -21.85 -3.83 30.81
N SER A 52 -21.60 -2.87 31.69
CA SER A 52 -21.47 -1.46 31.31
C SER A 52 -20.58 -0.67 32.25
N LEU A 53 -19.89 0.34 31.71
CA LEU A 53 -19.05 1.26 32.47
C LEU A 53 -19.82 2.55 32.71
N ASN A 54 -20.14 2.80 33.98
CA ASN A 54 -20.83 4.02 34.37
C ASN A 54 -19.94 5.26 34.25
N THR A 55 -20.53 6.45 34.33
CA THR A 55 -19.77 7.70 34.40
C THR A 55 -19.07 7.84 35.75
N PRO A 56 -17.77 8.19 35.79
CA PRO A 56 -17.10 8.53 37.04
C PRO A 56 -17.85 9.62 37.84
N GLY A 57 -17.88 9.48 39.16
CA GLY A 57 -18.42 10.51 40.08
C GLY A 57 -19.95 10.61 40.19
N TYR A 58 -20.73 9.77 39.49
CA TYR A 58 -22.19 9.75 39.58
C TYR A 58 -22.74 8.73 40.61
N HIS A 59 -21.87 7.89 41.18
CA HIS A 59 -22.23 6.79 42.09
C HIS A 59 -21.25 6.67 43.28
N ASP A 60 -21.46 5.70 44.17
CA ASP A 60 -20.62 5.43 45.33
C ASP A 60 -19.12 5.49 44.97
N ARG A 61 -18.36 6.38 45.64
CA ARG A 61 -16.93 6.62 45.40
C ARG A 61 -16.06 5.37 45.65
N THR A 62 -16.60 4.34 46.29
CA THR A 62 -15.93 3.06 46.49
C THR A 62 -16.03 2.11 45.29
N LEU A 63 -16.83 2.46 44.26
CA LEU A 63 -17.10 1.68 43.05
C LEU A 63 -16.90 2.50 41.76
N GLU A 64 -15.85 3.34 41.73
CA GLU A 64 -15.52 4.14 40.54
C GLU A 64 -15.14 3.25 39.33
N PRO A 65 -15.63 3.56 38.12
CA PRO A 65 -15.28 2.82 36.92
C PRO A 65 -13.83 3.12 36.49
N PRO A 66 -13.17 2.17 35.78
CA PRO A 66 -11.91 2.45 35.12
C PRO A 66 -12.02 3.61 34.12
N SER A 67 -10.89 4.23 33.80
CA SER A 67 -10.80 5.24 32.74
C SER A 67 -11.40 4.73 31.43
N TYR A 68 -12.20 5.56 30.76
CA TYR A 68 -12.80 5.23 29.46
C TYR A 68 -11.74 5.00 28.39
N PHE A 69 -10.67 5.78 28.37
CA PHE A 69 -9.54 5.59 27.45
C PHE A 69 -8.90 4.21 27.64
N MET A 70 -8.56 3.86 28.89
CA MET A 70 -7.99 2.54 29.20
C MET A 70 -8.96 1.40 28.87
N SER A 71 -10.25 1.61 29.10
CA SER A 71 -11.28 0.60 28.81
C SER A 71 -11.46 0.37 27.31
N ALA A 72 -11.28 1.41 26.50
CA ALA A 72 -11.25 1.29 25.04
C ALA A 72 -10.01 0.50 24.59
N ASP A 73 -8.83 0.81 25.15
CA ASP A 73 -7.58 0.08 24.87
C ASP A 73 -7.70 -1.41 25.22
N ASP A 74 -8.26 -1.70 26.41
CA ASP A 74 -8.48 -3.06 26.88
C ASP A 74 -9.50 -3.81 26.01
N ALA A 75 -10.57 -3.14 25.57
CA ALA A 75 -11.58 -3.76 24.72
C ALA A 75 -11.01 -4.18 23.36
N GLU A 76 -10.21 -3.31 22.75
CA GLU A 76 -9.49 -3.58 21.50
C GLU A 76 -8.52 -4.76 21.68
N THR A 77 -7.61 -4.65 22.65
CA THR A 77 -6.54 -5.62 22.90
C THR A 77 -7.07 -7.01 23.28
N ARG A 78 -8.18 -7.05 24.04
CA ARG A 78 -8.76 -8.30 24.56
C ARG A 78 -9.90 -8.81 23.69
N HIS A 79 -10.22 -8.14 22.59
CA HIS A 79 -11.33 -8.45 21.69
C HIS A 79 -12.68 -8.57 22.42
N LYS A 80 -12.95 -7.59 23.28
CA LYS A 80 -14.14 -7.49 24.13
C LYS A 80 -14.99 -6.27 23.78
N TRP A 81 -16.13 -6.17 24.44
CA TRP A 81 -17.07 -5.07 24.28
C TRP A 81 -16.86 -4.06 25.40
N VAL A 82 -16.92 -2.78 25.05
CA VAL A 82 -17.01 -1.69 26.01
C VAL A 82 -18.32 -0.94 25.79
N ASN A 83 -19.09 -0.76 26.87
CA ASN A 83 -20.40 -0.13 26.84
C ASN A 83 -20.38 1.06 27.80
N PHE A 84 -20.15 2.27 27.27
CA PHE A 84 -20.11 3.50 28.07
C PHE A 84 -21.51 4.03 28.35
N VAL A 85 -21.73 4.43 29.61
CA VAL A 85 -22.98 5.03 30.05
C VAL A 85 -22.72 6.49 30.39
N PHE A 86 -23.34 7.37 29.63
CA PHE A 86 -23.37 8.82 29.87
C PHE A 86 -24.75 9.21 30.41
N HIS A 87 -24.80 9.97 31.50
CA HIS A 87 -26.01 10.50 32.13
C HIS A 87 -26.37 11.91 31.63
N ASN A 88 -25.42 12.62 31.02
CA ASN A 88 -25.67 13.87 30.30
C ASN A 88 -24.62 14.08 29.19
N GLU A 89 -24.90 15.02 28.29
CA GLU A 89 -24.06 15.34 27.13
C GLU A 89 -22.69 15.94 27.50
N CYS A 90 -22.55 16.53 28.68
CA CYS A 90 -21.31 17.13 29.17
C CYS A 90 -20.34 16.12 29.80
N GLN A 91 -20.68 14.84 29.83
CA GLN A 91 -19.87 13.79 30.47
C GLN A 91 -18.91 13.08 29.54
N ASP A 92 -18.92 13.39 28.24
CA ASP A 92 -17.85 12.96 27.37
C ASP A 92 -16.61 13.83 27.59
N ASN A 93 -15.52 13.19 28.01
CA ASN A 93 -14.22 13.83 28.23
C ASN A 93 -13.28 13.69 27.01
N GLY A 94 -13.84 13.51 25.81
CA GLY A 94 -13.11 13.18 24.57
C GLY A 94 -12.95 11.67 24.34
N SER A 95 -13.64 10.85 25.14
CA SER A 95 -13.62 9.39 25.02
C SER A 95 -14.28 8.89 23.74
N ILE A 96 -15.32 9.58 23.25
CA ILE A 96 -15.99 9.21 21.99
C ILE A 96 -15.07 9.42 20.80
N ASP A 97 -14.40 10.57 20.73
CA ASP A 97 -13.41 10.85 19.68
C ASP A 97 -12.24 9.85 19.72
N TYR A 98 -11.81 9.47 20.93
CA TYR A 98 -10.77 8.45 21.11
C TYR A 98 -11.19 7.07 20.60
N LEU A 99 -12.45 6.66 20.76
CA LEU A 99 -12.93 5.40 20.20
C LEU A 99 -12.80 5.35 18.66
N ALA A 100 -12.90 6.50 17.98
CA ALA A 100 -12.74 6.57 16.53
C ALA A 100 -11.29 6.33 16.07
N THR A 101 -10.30 6.42 16.96
CA THR A 101 -8.89 6.11 16.65
C THR A 101 -8.55 4.63 16.84
N LYS A 102 -9.54 3.80 17.23
CA LYS A 102 -9.36 2.39 17.55
C LYS A 102 -9.92 1.49 16.46
N ASP A 103 -9.44 0.25 16.39
CA ASP A 103 -10.03 -0.83 15.60
C ASP A 103 -11.26 -1.42 16.32
N LEU A 104 -12.23 -0.55 16.58
CA LEU A 104 -13.47 -0.90 17.27
C LEU A 104 -14.69 -0.56 16.40
N TRP A 105 -15.67 -1.45 16.40
CA TRP A 105 -16.97 -1.17 15.81
C TRP A 105 -17.87 -0.44 16.81
N VAL A 106 -17.96 0.89 16.68
CA VAL A 106 -18.83 1.73 17.53
C VAL A 106 -20.25 1.73 16.97
N ALA A 107 -21.21 1.23 17.77
CA ALA A 107 -22.62 1.16 17.39
C ALA A 107 -23.55 1.11 18.62
N PRO A 108 -24.85 1.46 18.46
CA PRO A 108 -25.82 1.29 19.53
C PRO A 108 -25.93 -0.17 19.99
N VAL A 109 -26.05 -0.41 21.30
CA VAL A 109 -26.10 -1.75 21.92
C VAL A 109 -27.09 -2.69 21.22
N GLY A 110 -28.30 -2.20 20.91
CA GLY A 110 -29.31 -2.98 20.20
C GLY A 110 -28.87 -3.48 18.82
N LYS A 111 -28.10 -2.69 18.07
CA LYS A 111 -27.53 -3.09 16.76
C LYS A 111 -26.50 -4.20 16.93
N VAL A 112 -25.61 -4.05 17.91
CA VAL A 112 -24.58 -5.07 18.17
C VAL A 112 -25.22 -6.37 18.69
N ALA A 113 -26.24 -6.27 19.54
CA ALA A 113 -26.98 -7.42 20.05
C ALA A 113 -27.72 -8.19 18.93
N LYS A 114 -28.42 -7.48 18.04
CA LYS A 114 -29.05 -8.09 16.85
C LYS A 114 -28.02 -8.79 15.98
N TYR A 115 -26.88 -8.15 15.71
CA TYR A 115 -25.78 -8.76 14.95
C TYR A 115 -25.26 -10.05 15.57
N ILE A 116 -24.99 -10.09 16.89
CA ILE A 116 -24.54 -11.33 17.53
C ILE A 116 -25.59 -12.42 17.42
N LYS A 117 -26.86 -12.11 17.70
CA LYS A 117 -27.92 -13.12 17.66
C LYS A 117 -28.09 -13.69 16.25
N GLU A 118 -28.04 -12.86 15.21
CA GLU A 118 -28.01 -13.31 13.82
C GLU A 118 -26.78 -14.20 13.54
N ARG A 119 -25.58 -13.75 13.93
CA ARG A 119 -24.34 -14.51 13.74
C ARG A 119 -24.38 -15.89 14.41
N GLN A 120 -24.86 -15.95 15.66
CA GLN A 120 -24.93 -17.20 16.44
C GLN A 120 -26.02 -18.14 15.93
N ASN A 121 -27.08 -17.60 15.33
CA ASN A 121 -28.16 -18.38 14.76
C ASN A 121 -27.84 -18.92 13.35
N ALA A 122 -27.05 -18.17 12.58
CA ALA A 122 -26.67 -18.53 11.23
C ALA A 122 -25.82 -19.82 11.20
N LYS A 123 -26.22 -20.76 10.35
CA LYS A 123 -25.53 -22.05 10.17
C LYS A 123 -25.01 -22.19 8.75
N ILE A 124 -23.77 -22.66 8.64
CA ILE A 124 -23.18 -23.08 7.35
C ILE A 124 -23.55 -24.55 7.12
N GLN A 125 -24.08 -24.86 5.94
CA GLN A 125 -24.49 -26.20 5.52
C GLN A 125 -24.01 -26.48 4.10
N ASN A 126 -23.92 -27.77 3.73
CA ASN A 126 -23.60 -28.21 2.36
C ASN A 126 -22.31 -27.57 1.80
N LEU A 127 -21.28 -27.45 2.64
CA LEU A 127 -19.99 -26.93 2.21
C LEU A 127 -19.35 -27.90 1.21
N VAL A 128 -19.05 -27.42 0.02
CA VAL A 128 -18.31 -28.14 -1.02
C VAL A 128 -17.16 -27.25 -1.47
N GLU A 129 -15.95 -27.81 -1.46
CA GLU A 129 -14.76 -27.17 -2.00
C GLU A 129 -14.22 -28.00 -3.17
N THR A 130 -13.93 -27.31 -4.26
CA THR A 130 -13.29 -27.85 -5.47
C THR A 130 -12.11 -26.94 -5.84
N ASP A 131 -11.33 -27.27 -6.86
CA ASP A 131 -10.23 -26.39 -7.30
C ASP A 131 -10.73 -25.03 -7.83
N SER A 132 -11.92 -24.99 -8.42
CA SER A 132 -12.49 -23.81 -9.06
C SER A 132 -13.47 -23.01 -8.19
N GLU A 133 -13.96 -23.56 -7.08
CA GLU A 133 -14.92 -22.85 -6.24
C GLU A 133 -15.08 -23.41 -4.83
N ILE A 134 -15.61 -22.59 -3.94
CA ILE A 134 -16.15 -22.98 -2.63
C ILE A 134 -17.64 -22.60 -2.62
N THR A 135 -18.52 -23.57 -2.39
CA THR A 135 -19.96 -23.34 -2.28
C THR A 135 -20.49 -23.80 -0.93
N PHE A 136 -21.47 -23.08 -0.39
CA PHE A 136 -22.16 -23.46 0.83
C PHE A 136 -23.50 -22.73 0.97
N ASN A 137 -24.39 -23.28 1.80
CA ASN A 137 -25.62 -22.63 2.20
C ASN A 137 -25.43 -21.93 3.55
N LEU A 138 -25.83 -20.67 3.63
CA LEU A 138 -25.98 -19.97 4.90
C LEU A 138 -27.47 -19.96 5.28
N VAL A 139 -27.80 -20.52 6.43
CA VAL A 139 -29.18 -20.69 6.89
C VAL A 139 -29.38 -19.91 8.18
N GLY A 140 -30.28 -18.93 8.17
CA GLY A 140 -30.74 -18.19 9.35
C GLY A 140 -32.25 -18.30 9.51
N ASN A 141 -32.72 -18.44 10.75
CA ASN A 141 -34.14 -18.67 11.05
C ASN A 141 -34.77 -17.61 11.96
N LEU A 142 -34.07 -16.51 12.21
CA LEU A 142 -34.59 -15.40 12.99
C LEU A 142 -35.59 -14.57 12.17
N SER A 143 -36.50 -13.90 12.89
CA SER A 143 -37.51 -13.02 12.28
C SER A 143 -36.85 -11.84 11.57
N SER A 144 -37.10 -11.73 10.27
CA SER A 144 -36.64 -10.61 9.44
C SER A 144 -37.32 -9.28 9.78
N LEU A 145 -38.35 -9.28 10.63
CA LEU A 145 -38.92 -8.02 11.14
C LEU A 145 -38.02 -7.38 12.20
N LEU A 146 -37.34 -8.20 13.01
CA LEU A 146 -36.60 -7.73 14.19
C LEU A 146 -35.09 -7.78 14.00
N PHE A 147 -34.57 -8.84 13.38
CA PHE A 147 -33.15 -9.17 13.41
C PHE A 147 -32.37 -8.84 12.14
N ASN A 148 -33.06 -8.61 11.02
CA ASN A 148 -32.59 -8.27 9.66
C ASN A 148 -31.28 -7.46 9.58
N GLN A 149 -30.16 -8.08 9.94
CA GLN A 149 -28.83 -7.48 9.98
C GLN A 149 -27.90 -8.34 9.14
N ASN A 150 -27.02 -7.67 8.40
CA ASN A 150 -25.96 -8.38 7.70
C ASN A 150 -24.92 -8.88 8.71
N ILE A 151 -24.47 -10.11 8.51
CA ILE A 151 -23.31 -10.68 9.20
C ILE A 151 -22.12 -10.73 8.27
N SER A 152 -20.92 -10.65 8.85
CA SER A 152 -19.66 -10.77 8.10
C SER A 152 -19.24 -12.24 8.03
N ILE A 153 -19.06 -12.74 6.82
CA ILE A 153 -18.50 -14.08 6.57
C ILE A 153 -17.03 -13.93 6.19
N LYS A 154 -16.18 -14.72 6.85
CA LYS A 154 -14.76 -14.85 6.54
C LYS A 154 -14.53 -16.24 5.93
N VAL A 155 -13.97 -16.28 4.72
CA VAL A 155 -13.61 -17.53 4.05
C VAL A 155 -12.09 -17.57 3.93
N PHE A 156 -11.47 -18.61 4.48
CA PHE A 156 -10.04 -18.84 4.37
C PHE A 156 -9.74 -19.47 3.02
N VAL A 157 -9.05 -18.72 2.17
CA VAL A 157 -8.73 -19.07 0.79
C VAL A 157 -7.58 -18.17 0.37
N ASN A 158 -6.71 -18.62 -0.54
CA ASN A 158 -5.73 -17.71 -1.15
C ASN A 158 -6.51 -16.56 -1.80
N SER A 159 -6.45 -15.39 -1.17
CA SER A 159 -7.36 -14.31 -1.51
C SER A 159 -7.07 -13.85 -2.93
N SER A 160 -5.83 -13.82 -3.41
CA SER A 160 -5.46 -13.44 -4.79
C SER A 160 -6.13 -14.31 -5.87
N ASN A 161 -6.45 -15.56 -5.55
CA ASN A 161 -7.09 -16.50 -6.48
C ASN A 161 -8.62 -16.35 -6.55
N VAL A 162 -9.22 -15.53 -5.68
CA VAL A 162 -10.68 -15.32 -5.69
C VAL A 162 -11.04 -14.30 -6.76
N GLN A 163 -11.82 -14.72 -7.74
CA GLN A 163 -12.29 -13.86 -8.84
C GLN A 163 -13.59 -13.14 -8.50
N LYS A 164 -14.55 -13.83 -7.86
CA LYS A 164 -15.83 -13.24 -7.45
C LYS A 164 -16.48 -14.01 -6.31
N VAL A 165 -17.38 -13.34 -5.61
CA VAL A 165 -18.31 -13.93 -4.64
C VAL A 165 -19.74 -13.70 -5.15
N GLU A 166 -20.55 -14.74 -5.14
CA GLU A 166 -21.96 -14.71 -5.53
C GLU A 166 -22.83 -15.13 -4.34
N ILE A 167 -23.92 -14.40 -4.13
CA ILE A 167 -24.95 -14.71 -3.14
C ILE A 167 -26.26 -14.83 -3.91
N ASP A 168 -26.85 -16.02 -3.94
CA ASP A 168 -28.04 -16.34 -4.76
C ASP A 168 -27.89 -15.92 -6.23
N ASN A 169 -26.72 -16.23 -6.80
CA ASN A 169 -26.30 -15.87 -8.16
C ASN A 169 -26.13 -14.36 -8.43
N VAL A 170 -26.13 -13.52 -7.37
CA VAL A 170 -25.84 -12.08 -7.48
C VAL A 170 -24.40 -11.81 -7.05
N VAL A 171 -23.60 -11.23 -7.95
CA VAL A 171 -22.22 -10.83 -7.66
C VAL A 171 -22.22 -9.82 -6.52
N THR A 172 -21.46 -10.12 -5.48
CA THR A 172 -21.37 -9.33 -4.25
C THR A 172 -19.94 -8.89 -4.02
N SER A 173 -19.76 -7.64 -3.57
CA SER A 173 -18.46 -7.11 -3.19
C SER A 173 -17.85 -7.87 -2.02
N PHE A 174 -16.55 -8.14 -2.08
CA PHE A 174 -15.78 -8.72 -0.99
C PHE A 174 -14.47 -7.95 -0.79
N LYS A 175 -13.86 -8.11 0.37
CA LYS A 175 -12.54 -7.57 0.71
C LYS A 175 -11.54 -8.71 0.83
N ARG A 176 -10.32 -8.51 0.32
CA ARG A 176 -9.19 -9.41 0.56
C ARG A 176 -8.56 -9.05 1.92
N ASP A 177 -8.17 -10.06 2.68
CA ASP A 177 -7.64 -9.96 4.04
C ASP A 177 -6.56 -11.03 4.23
N GLY A 178 -5.40 -10.81 3.60
CA GLY A 178 -4.28 -11.75 3.58
C GLY A 178 -4.69 -13.11 2.99
N SER A 179 -4.66 -14.15 3.82
CA SER A 179 -5.04 -15.53 3.47
C SER A 179 -6.56 -15.80 3.53
N SER A 180 -7.37 -14.75 3.39
CA SER A 180 -8.82 -14.86 3.45
C SER A 180 -9.53 -13.77 2.68
N ILE A 181 -10.82 -13.97 2.44
CA ILE A 181 -11.74 -12.93 2.00
C ILE A 181 -12.82 -12.69 3.05
N ARG A 182 -13.39 -11.49 3.05
CA ARG A 182 -14.56 -11.13 3.87
C ARG A 182 -15.65 -10.49 3.02
N PHE A 183 -16.90 -10.84 3.28
CA PHE A 183 -18.07 -10.20 2.67
C PHE A 183 -19.25 -10.23 3.65
N ASN A 184 -20.22 -9.36 3.39
CA ASN A 184 -21.41 -9.22 4.23
C ASN A 184 -22.61 -9.90 3.58
N VAL A 185 -23.42 -10.59 4.38
CA VAL A 185 -24.62 -11.28 3.91
C VAL A 185 -25.71 -11.21 4.97
N ASN A 186 -26.95 -10.99 4.54
CA ASN A 186 -28.11 -11.16 5.41
C ASN A 186 -28.47 -12.65 5.48
N PRO A 187 -28.43 -13.28 6.66
CA PRO A 187 -28.64 -14.73 6.79
C PRO A 187 -30.12 -15.13 6.75
N SER A 188 -31.08 -14.21 6.64
CA SER A 188 -32.52 -14.52 6.66
C SER A 188 -32.89 -15.57 5.61
N GLY A 189 -33.45 -16.70 6.06
CA GLY A 189 -33.81 -17.81 5.19
C GLY A 189 -32.61 -18.65 4.79
N VAL A 190 -32.54 -19.05 3.52
CA VAL A 190 -31.42 -19.82 2.96
C VAL A 190 -30.75 -18.98 1.88
N ARG A 191 -29.45 -18.72 2.03
CA ARG A 191 -28.62 -18.01 1.07
C ARG A 191 -27.61 -18.97 0.46
N ASN A 192 -27.57 -19.06 -0.85
CA ASN A 192 -26.60 -19.88 -1.57
C ASN A 192 -25.35 -19.04 -1.82
N ILE A 193 -24.22 -19.43 -1.24
CA ILE A 193 -22.96 -18.72 -1.35
C ILE A 193 -22.03 -19.48 -2.29
N ARG A 194 -21.41 -18.76 -3.22
CA ARG A 194 -20.43 -19.29 -4.16
C ARG A 194 -19.23 -18.35 -4.26
N VAL A 195 -18.06 -18.85 -3.85
CA VAL A 195 -16.77 -18.18 -3.99
C VAL A 195 -16.05 -18.81 -5.17
N VAL A 196 -15.88 -18.06 -6.26
CA VAL A 196 -15.23 -18.57 -7.47
C VAL A 196 -13.73 -18.34 -7.38
N LYS A 197 -12.98 -19.42 -7.52
CA LYS A 197 -11.51 -19.47 -7.55
C LYS A 197 -11.04 -19.59 -9.00
N GLY A 198 -9.91 -18.99 -9.31
CA GLY A 198 -9.24 -19.15 -10.60
C GLY A 198 -7.76 -18.79 -10.50
N ALA A 199 -7.10 -18.69 -11.66
CA ALA A 199 -5.75 -18.14 -11.70
C ALA A 199 -5.72 -16.77 -10.99
N PRO A 200 -4.65 -16.46 -10.24
CA PRO A 200 -4.49 -15.15 -9.61
C PRO A 200 -4.74 -14.06 -10.64
N LEU A 201 -5.48 -13.02 -10.25
CA LEU A 201 -5.56 -11.82 -11.08
C LEU A 201 -4.19 -11.15 -11.06
N PRO A 202 -3.66 -10.68 -12.21
CA PRO A 202 -2.39 -9.96 -12.25
C PRO A 202 -2.40 -8.78 -11.28
N GLU A 203 -1.33 -8.64 -10.50
CA GLU A 203 -1.12 -7.60 -9.50
C GLU A 203 0.00 -6.65 -9.95
N CYS A 204 -0.41 -5.46 -10.38
CA CYS A 204 0.52 -4.47 -10.86
C CYS A 204 1.45 -3.92 -9.78
N GLY A 205 2.73 -3.77 -10.14
CA GLY A 205 3.78 -3.17 -9.31
C GLY A 205 4.50 -4.18 -8.40
N ASN A 206 4.45 -5.47 -8.71
CA ASN A 206 5.03 -6.54 -7.90
C ASN A 206 6.39 -7.06 -8.44
N SER A 207 6.92 -6.43 -9.49
CA SER A 207 8.13 -6.80 -10.24
C SER A 207 8.04 -8.12 -11.02
N ILE A 208 6.84 -8.69 -11.20
CA ILE A 208 6.61 -9.94 -11.91
C ILE A 208 5.63 -9.65 -13.04
N LEU A 209 6.08 -9.83 -14.29
CA LEU A 209 5.17 -9.67 -15.42
C LEU A 209 4.16 -10.82 -15.48
N GLU A 210 2.91 -10.54 -15.12
CA GLU A 210 1.82 -11.50 -15.07
C GLU A 210 0.95 -11.49 -16.35
N SER A 211 0.17 -12.56 -16.55
CA SER A 211 -0.69 -12.70 -17.73
C SER A 211 -1.80 -11.64 -17.72
N GLY A 212 -1.69 -10.64 -18.60
CA GLY A 212 -2.63 -9.51 -18.70
C GLY A 212 -1.98 -8.15 -18.51
N GLU A 213 -0.75 -8.11 -17.99
CA GLU A 213 0.06 -6.90 -17.86
C GLU A 213 0.85 -6.64 -19.15
N GLN A 214 1.06 -5.36 -19.47
CA GLN A 214 1.96 -4.96 -20.57
C GLN A 214 3.37 -4.63 -20.06
N CYS A 215 3.48 -4.26 -18.78
CA CYS A 215 4.71 -3.97 -18.06
C CYS A 215 4.47 -4.21 -16.56
N ASP A 216 5.54 -4.40 -15.80
CA ASP A 216 5.55 -4.28 -14.34
C ASP A 216 6.97 -3.84 -13.95
N ASP A 217 7.10 -2.67 -13.32
CA ASP A 217 8.39 -2.09 -12.90
C ASP A 217 8.53 -1.99 -11.38
N GLY A 218 7.75 -2.80 -10.65
CA GLY A 218 7.89 -2.98 -9.21
C GLY A 218 7.33 -1.86 -8.36
N ASN A 219 6.52 -0.97 -8.94
CA ASN A 219 5.83 0.07 -8.20
C ASN A 219 4.52 0.51 -8.90
N LEU A 220 3.82 1.51 -8.35
CA LEU A 220 2.54 2.03 -8.87
C LEU A 220 2.63 3.54 -9.23
N VAL A 221 3.83 4.05 -9.47
CA VAL A 221 4.11 5.45 -9.76
C VAL A 221 3.89 5.67 -11.25
N ASN A 222 2.85 6.39 -11.61
CA ASN A 222 2.70 6.81 -13.01
C ASN A 222 3.84 7.77 -13.41
N GLY A 223 4.29 7.67 -14.65
CA GLY A 223 5.30 8.53 -15.28
C GLY A 223 6.72 7.96 -15.27
N ASP A 224 6.94 6.70 -14.92
CA ASP A 224 8.26 6.05 -14.89
C ASP A 224 8.44 4.96 -15.97
N GLY A 225 7.42 4.77 -16.81
CA GLY A 225 7.39 3.82 -17.91
C GLY A 225 6.36 2.72 -17.75
N CYS A 226 5.86 2.47 -16.54
CA CYS A 226 4.74 1.56 -16.31
C CYS A 226 3.65 2.21 -15.45
N SER A 227 2.46 2.38 -16.02
CA SER A 227 1.35 2.98 -15.27
C SER A 227 0.90 2.06 -14.15
N ASN A 228 0.19 2.63 -13.17
CA ASN A 228 -0.48 1.89 -12.11
C ASN A 228 -1.61 0.93 -12.58
N LEU A 229 -1.87 0.89 -13.89
CA LEU A 229 -2.76 -0.05 -14.57
C LEU A 229 -1.97 -1.15 -15.30
N CYS A 230 -0.66 -1.22 -15.12
CA CYS A 230 0.26 -2.10 -15.83
C CYS A 230 0.13 -2.02 -17.35
N THR A 231 -0.13 -0.80 -17.81
CA THR A 231 -0.05 -0.42 -19.22
C THR A 231 1.22 0.38 -19.45
N ILE A 232 1.91 0.10 -20.57
CA ILE A 232 3.12 0.83 -20.93
C ILE A 232 2.75 2.30 -21.14
N GLU A 233 3.44 3.17 -20.42
CA GLU A 233 3.25 4.61 -20.58
C GLU A 233 3.94 5.04 -21.87
N THR A 234 3.14 5.26 -22.91
CA THR A 234 3.66 5.76 -24.17
C THR A 234 4.04 7.23 -24.00
N PHE A 235 5.26 7.56 -24.43
CA PHE A 235 5.86 8.89 -24.54
C PHE A 235 6.54 9.46 -23.28
N ILE A 236 7.71 8.92 -22.94
CA ILE A 236 8.68 9.67 -22.14
C ILE A 236 10.00 9.72 -22.91
N ASN A 237 10.41 10.93 -23.29
CA ASN A 237 11.81 11.22 -23.52
C ASN A 237 12.50 11.11 -22.16
N LEU A 238 13.21 10.01 -21.94
CA LEU A 238 13.93 9.76 -20.71
C LEU A 238 15.33 10.32 -20.85
N CYS A 239 15.67 11.28 -20.01
CA CYS A 239 17.00 11.86 -19.87
C CYS A 239 17.51 11.53 -18.47
N ASN A 240 18.58 10.74 -18.39
CA ASN A 240 19.19 10.35 -17.13
C ASN A 240 20.68 10.66 -17.14
N PHE A 241 21.22 11.00 -15.99
CA PHE A 241 22.66 11.03 -15.77
C PHE A 241 23.19 9.63 -15.45
N ALA A 242 24.47 9.42 -15.71
CA ALA A 242 25.15 8.19 -15.33
C ALA A 242 25.06 7.97 -13.81
N ILE A 243 24.84 6.72 -13.39
CA ILE A 243 24.77 6.32 -11.97
C ILE A 243 26.09 5.73 -11.47
N SER A 244 26.97 5.35 -12.38
CA SER A 244 28.31 4.87 -12.07
C SER A 244 29.27 5.16 -13.22
N ALA A 245 30.55 5.28 -12.86
CA ALA A 245 31.62 5.56 -13.80
C ALA A 245 32.88 4.78 -13.43
N ASN A 246 33.61 4.29 -14.43
CA ASN A 246 34.90 3.62 -14.27
C ASN A 246 35.88 4.05 -15.36
N ALA A 247 37.17 4.16 -15.03
CA ALA A 247 38.21 4.59 -15.95
C ALA A 247 39.34 3.57 -16.03
N THR A 248 39.73 3.18 -17.25
CA THR A 248 40.84 2.23 -17.48
C THR A 248 42.18 2.93 -17.66
N SER A 249 42.41 4.06 -16.98
CA SER A 249 43.61 4.89 -17.19
C SER A 249 44.90 4.14 -16.81
N SER A 250 46.04 4.57 -17.35
CA SER A 250 47.35 4.02 -17.02
C SER A 250 47.86 4.39 -15.62
N ASN A 251 47.11 5.17 -14.83
CA ASN A 251 47.52 5.67 -13.51
C ASN A 251 46.55 5.22 -12.41
N THR A 252 47.12 4.76 -11.29
CA THR A 252 46.39 4.42 -10.06
C THR A 252 45.98 5.69 -9.31
N GLY A 253 44.70 5.80 -8.92
CA GLY A 253 44.21 6.88 -8.03
C GLY A 253 43.36 7.97 -8.70
N SER A 254 42.99 7.82 -9.98
CA SER A 254 42.02 8.70 -10.62
C SER A 254 40.58 8.28 -10.24
N GLU A 255 39.71 9.25 -9.95
CA GLU A 255 38.37 8.99 -9.40
C GLU A 255 37.27 9.37 -10.42
N PRO A 256 36.86 8.46 -11.32
CA PRO A 256 35.83 8.73 -12.32
C PRO A 256 34.43 8.79 -11.75
N ILE A 257 34.21 8.30 -10.52
CA ILE A 257 32.90 8.28 -9.85
C ILE A 257 32.25 9.66 -9.78
N TYR A 258 33.03 10.74 -9.80
CA TYR A 258 32.50 12.09 -9.77
C TYR A 258 31.81 12.51 -11.07
N ALA A 259 32.09 11.86 -12.20
CA ALA A 259 31.43 12.10 -13.48
C ALA A 259 29.97 11.57 -13.55
N THR A 260 29.28 11.46 -12.42
CA THR A 260 27.94 10.87 -12.27
C THR A 260 26.99 11.86 -11.58
N GLY A 261 25.69 11.75 -11.87
CA GLY A 261 24.68 12.69 -11.36
C GLY A 261 24.54 13.98 -12.17
N ALA A 262 23.76 14.92 -11.64
CA ALA A 262 23.48 16.20 -12.30
C ALA A 262 24.70 17.13 -12.27
N PRO A 263 24.97 17.90 -13.34
CA PRO A 263 26.11 18.79 -13.42
C PRO A 263 26.02 19.94 -12.41
N ASP A 264 27.18 20.40 -11.96
CA ASP A 264 27.41 21.65 -11.22
C ASP A 264 28.12 22.70 -12.11
N ALA A 265 28.49 22.34 -13.35
CA ALA A 265 29.13 23.24 -14.29
C ALA A 265 28.21 24.40 -14.72
N ASP A 266 28.65 25.64 -14.46
CA ASP A 266 28.04 26.84 -15.02
C ASP A 266 28.22 26.86 -16.56
N ILE A 267 27.20 27.35 -17.27
CA ILE A 267 27.14 27.44 -18.75
C ILE A 267 28.39 28.12 -19.38
N GLU A 268 29.16 28.88 -18.62
CA GLU A 268 30.27 29.70 -19.10
C GLU A 268 31.62 28.97 -19.26
N CYS A 269 31.70 27.65 -18.98
CA CYS A 269 32.92 26.84 -19.13
C CYS A 269 34.16 27.32 -18.34
N SER A 270 34.09 28.40 -17.55
CA SER A 270 35.28 29.07 -16.99
C SER A 270 35.51 28.82 -15.50
N ILE A 271 34.61 28.10 -14.83
CA ILE A 271 34.67 27.84 -13.40
C ILE A 271 34.94 26.36 -13.19
N TRP A 272 36.01 26.06 -12.46
CA TRP A 272 36.31 24.70 -12.06
C TRP A 272 35.43 24.28 -10.88
N SER A 273 34.68 23.19 -11.05
CA SER A 273 33.70 22.67 -10.08
C SER A 273 34.33 21.90 -8.91
N GLY A 274 35.62 21.60 -8.97
CA GLY A 274 36.33 20.89 -7.90
C GLY A 274 36.45 19.38 -8.12
N THR A 275 37.24 18.72 -7.26
CA THR A 275 37.54 17.28 -7.37
C THR A 275 36.39 16.36 -7.00
N GLN A 276 35.30 16.87 -6.42
CA GLN A 276 34.14 16.08 -5.98
C GLN A 276 33.03 16.00 -7.05
N LYS A 277 33.20 16.73 -8.15
CA LYS A 277 32.19 16.94 -9.19
C LYS A 277 32.73 16.53 -10.55
N SER A 278 33.97 16.87 -10.84
CA SER A 278 34.63 16.45 -12.07
C SER A 278 35.47 15.18 -11.91
N TRP A 279 35.54 14.36 -12.95
CA TRP A 279 36.61 13.37 -13.05
C TRP A 279 37.97 14.05 -12.93
N ASN A 280 38.72 13.68 -11.88
CA ASN A 280 40.02 14.28 -11.59
C ASN A 280 41.16 13.25 -11.79
N PRO A 281 41.89 13.28 -12.92
CA PRO A 281 43.06 12.45 -13.08
C PRO A 281 44.24 12.95 -12.24
N THR A 282 44.98 12.02 -11.63
CA THR A 282 46.14 12.32 -10.75
C THR A 282 47.32 12.94 -11.50
N ASN A 283 47.43 12.74 -12.81
CA ASN A 283 48.47 13.28 -13.67
C ASN A 283 47.85 14.03 -14.85
N TRP A 284 48.57 15.03 -15.35
CA TRP A 284 48.21 15.70 -16.60
C TRP A 284 48.52 14.77 -17.78
N ASN A 285 47.88 15.01 -18.94
CA ASN A 285 48.20 14.32 -20.19
C ASN A 285 47.85 12.81 -20.16
N VAL A 286 46.67 12.45 -19.61
CA VAL A 286 46.21 11.04 -19.45
C VAL A 286 45.18 10.68 -20.51
N LYS A 287 45.51 9.72 -21.35
CA LYS A 287 44.56 9.08 -22.26
C LYS A 287 43.87 7.94 -21.52
N ALA A 288 42.55 8.03 -21.34
CA ALA A 288 41.75 7.02 -20.66
C ALA A 288 40.40 6.80 -21.36
N ASN A 289 39.83 5.62 -21.14
CA ASN A 289 38.42 5.35 -21.46
C ASN A 289 37.61 5.46 -20.18
N ILE A 290 36.71 6.44 -20.11
CA ILE A 290 35.71 6.60 -19.06
C ILE A 290 34.47 5.84 -19.51
N THR A 291 34.02 4.87 -18.72
CA THR A 291 32.81 4.07 -18.97
C THR A 291 31.75 4.49 -17.97
N LEU A 292 30.63 4.98 -18.47
CA LEU A 292 29.51 5.53 -17.71
C LEU A 292 28.28 4.63 -17.89
N SER A 293 27.68 4.17 -16.81
CA SER A 293 26.52 3.26 -16.84
C SER A 293 25.24 3.93 -16.37
N TYR A 294 24.13 3.53 -16.99
CA TYR A 294 22.80 4.11 -16.81
C TYR A 294 21.80 3.04 -16.32
N PRO A 295 20.73 3.43 -15.61
CA PRO A 295 19.84 2.47 -14.96
C PRO A 295 18.93 1.71 -15.93
N LYS A 296 18.66 2.28 -17.12
CA LYS A 296 17.75 1.69 -18.12
C LYS A 296 18.39 1.68 -19.50
N LEU A 297 18.14 0.60 -20.25
CA LEU A 297 18.47 0.50 -21.66
C LEU A 297 17.47 1.35 -22.47
N ILE A 298 17.97 2.28 -23.28
CA ILE A 298 17.11 3.18 -24.07
C ILE A 298 17.60 3.29 -25.52
N MET A 299 16.69 3.60 -26.43
CA MET A 299 17.01 4.05 -27.78
C MET A 299 17.51 5.48 -27.73
N VAL A 300 18.82 5.65 -27.80
CA VAL A 300 19.48 6.94 -27.56
C VAL A 300 19.15 7.92 -28.70
N LYS A 301 18.54 9.05 -28.34
CA LYS A 301 18.25 10.16 -29.26
C LYS A 301 19.30 11.25 -29.18
N ASN A 302 19.87 11.48 -28.01
CA ASN A 302 21.03 12.34 -27.85
C ASN A 302 21.77 11.99 -26.55
N PHE A 303 22.98 12.51 -26.41
CA PHE A 303 23.61 12.68 -25.12
C PHE A 303 24.18 14.08 -25.03
N THR A 304 24.29 14.58 -23.80
CA THR A 304 24.99 15.83 -23.49
C THR A 304 26.08 15.54 -22.49
N ILE A 305 27.31 15.92 -22.83
CA ILE A 305 28.43 15.91 -21.90
C ILE A 305 28.57 17.31 -21.31
N PHE A 306 28.73 17.38 -20.00
CA PHE A 306 28.99 18.58 -19.22
C PHE A 306 30.38 18.46 -18.59
N GLY A 307 31.09 19.58 -18.57
CA GLY A 307 32.34 19.71 -17.83
C GLY A 307 32.88 21.13 -17.89
N ASP A 308 34.15 21.28 -17.53
CA ASP A 308 34.75 22.59 -17.22
C ASP A 308 35.72 23.11 -18.33
N TYR A 309 36.59 24.07 -17.99
CA TYR A 309 37.49 24.81 -18.91
C TYR A 309 38.49 23.92 -19.68
N ASP A 310 38.90 22.80 -19.09
CA ASP A 310 39.91 21.91 -19.64
C ASP A 310 39.30 20.52 -19.90
N ILE A 311 38.69 20.36 -21.08
CA ILE A 311 38.25 19.05 -21.55
C ILE A 311 38.80 18.75 -22.93
N CYS A 312 39.08 17.47 -23.15
CA CYS A 312 39.41 16.95 -24.47
C CYS A 312 38.97 15.49 -24.60
N TRP A 313 38.00 15.23 -25.48
CA TRP A 313 37.60 13.88 -25.87
C TRP A 313 37.99 13.60 -27.31
N ASN A 314 38.40 12.37 -27.58
CA ASN A 314 38.87 11.93 -28.90
C ASN A 314 37.88 11.02 -29.61
N ARG A 315 37.21 10.13 -28.87
CA ARG A 315 36.23 9.18 -29.43
C ARG A 315 35.15 8.88 -28.41
N MET A 316 33.94 8.60 -28.88
CA MET A 316 32.79 8.29 -28.02
C MET A 316 32.02 7.11 -28.58
N TRP A 317 31.60 6.20 -27.72
CA TRP A 317 30.80 5.04 -28.08
C TRP A 317 29.55 4.95 -27.22
N LEU A 318 28.47 4.52 -27.86
CA LEU A 318 27.34 3.94 -27.17
C LEU A 318 27.58 2.44 -27.06
N LYS A 319 27.26 1.84 -25.91
CA LYS A 319 27.36 0.40 -25.68
C LYS A 319 26.05 -0.13 -25.13
N ASN A 320 25.65 -1.29 -25.64
CA ASN A 320 24.65 -2.15 -25.01
C ASN A 320 25.41 -3.17 -24.14
N ASN A 321 25.25 -3.10 -22.82
CA ASN A 321 26.02 -3.98 -21.94
C ASN A 321 25.55 -5.44 -21.99
N ALA A 322 24.27 -5.69 -22.31
CA ALA A 322 23.72 -7.03 -22.42
C ALA A 322 24.23 -7.78 -23.67
N THR A 323 24.32 -7.11 -24.81
CA THR A 323 24.81 -7.71 -26.08
C THR A 323 26.30 -7.53 -26.32
N ALA A 324 26.95 -6.67 -25.55
CA ALA A 324 28.32 -6.18 -25.75
C ALA A 324 28.55 -5.43 -27.07
N GLU A 325 27.48 -5.11 -27.82
CA GLU A 325 27.58 -4.29 -29.03
C GLU A 325 28.00 -2.85 -28.69
N GLN A 326 28.90 -2.30 -29.51
CA GLN A 326 29.38 -0.93 -29.39
C GLN A 326 29.21 -0.20 -30.71
N LYS A 327 28.83 1.06 -30.63
CA LYS A 327 28.71 1.94 -31.78
C LYS A 327 29.51 3.22 -31.54
N LEU A 328 30.50 3.45 -32.40
CA LEU A 328 31.23 4.71 -32.45
C LEU A 328 30.27 5.81 -32.92
N VAL A 329 30.05 6.81 -32.08
CA VAL A 329 29.10 7.91 -32.32
C VAL A 329 29.78 9.25 -32.49
N TYR A 330 31.05 9.35 -32.10
CA TYR A 330 31.86 10.53 -32.34
C TYR A 330 33.34 10.14 -32.49
N ALA A 331 34.04 10.80 -33.42
CA ALA A 331 35.47 10.60 -33.67
C ALA A 331 36.12 11.92 -34.09
N GLY A 332 37.13 12.32 -33.33
CA GLY A 332 37.86 13.59 -33.48
C GLY A 332 38.06 14.27 -32.13
N PRO A 333 39.09 15.11 -31.98
CA PRO A 333 39.25 15.90 -30.77
C PRO A 333 38.09 16.89 -30.63
N ASP A 334 37.49 16.97 -29.45
CA ASP A 334 36.50 17.97 -29.06
C ASP A 334 36.83 18.51 -27.67
N ASN A 335 36.83 19.83 -27.55
CA ASN A 335 37.20 20.56 -26.34
C ASN A 335 36.06 21.45 -25.82
N THR A 336 34.83 21.29 -26.33
CA THR A 336 33.69 22.09 -25.85
C THR A 336 33.26 21.62 -24.47
N CYS A 337 33.15 22.53 -23.50
CA CYS A 337 32.77 22.14 -22.14
C CYS A 337 31.36 21.53 -22.05
N ILE A 338 30.45 21.95 -22.94
CA ILE A 338 29.13 21.34 -23.13
C ILE A 338 29.03 20.83 -24.56
N LEU A 339 28.84 19.52 -24.70
CA LEU A 339 28.73 18.86 -25.99
C LEU A 339 27.46 18.02 -26.07
N THR A 340 26.47 18.52 -26.82
CA THR A 340 25.29 17.72 -27.17
C THR A 340 25.47 17.07 -28.54
N LYS A 341 25.39 15.73 -28.59
CA LYS A 341 25.34 14.98 -29.85
C LYS A 341 23.97 14.35 -30.02
N LYS A 342 23.32 14.63 -31.14
CA LYS A 342 22.02 14.04 -31.52
C LYS A 342 22.24 12.85 -32.45
N PHE A 343 21.39 11.84 -32.32
CA PHE A 343 21.42 10.62 -33.11
C PHE A 343 20.08 10.44 -33.80
N ASN A 344 20.14 10.13 -35.10
CA ASN A 344 18.97 9.78 -35.92
C ASN A 344 18.85 8.26 -36.11
N ASP A 345 19.45 7.47 -35.22
CA ASP A 345 19.47 6.01 -35.31
C ASP A 345 18.76 5.37 -34.11
N ASN A 346 18.46 4.08 -34.21
CA ASN A 346 17.72 3.31 -33.24
C ASN A 346 18.63 2.44 -32.35
N PHE A 347 19.85 2.91 -32.07
CA PHE A 347 20.81 2.15 -31.27
C PHE A 347 20.40 2.14 -29.79
N LEU A 348 20.27 0.94 -29.21
CA LEU A 348 19.98 0.72 -27.80
C LEU A 348 21.25 0.79 -26.99
N ALA A 349 21.28 1.62 -25.95
CA ALA A 349 22.43 1.71 -25.05
C ALA A 349 22.01 1.98 -23.60
N ASP A 350 22.78 1.41 -22.69
CA ASP A 350 22.75 1.61 -21.24
C ASP A 350 24.11 2.11 -20.73
N THR A 351 25.06 2.33 -21.65
CA THR A 351 26.45 2.66 -21.34
C THR A 351 27.02 3.63 -22.38
N ILE A 352 27.75 4.65 -21.91
CA ILE A 352 28.56 5.54 -22.75
C ILE A 352 30.04 5.33 -22.43
N ILE A 353 30.87 5.24 -23.46
CA ILE A 353 32.33 5.19 -23.32
C ILE A 353 32.92 6.44 -23.94
N LEU A 354 33.70 7.20 -23.17
CA LEU A 354 34.41 8.40 -23.61
C LEU A 354 35.91 8.12 -23.60
N GLU A 355 36.59 8.25 -24.73
CA GLU A 355 38.04 8.26 -24.80
C GLU A 355 38.54 9.70 -24.72
N THR A 356 39.45 9.98 -23.79
CA THR A 356 40.06 11.30 -23.65
C THR A 356 41.27 11.48 -24.56
N CYS A 357 41.62 12.72 -24.92
CA CYS A 357 42.73 12.97 -25.84
C CYS A 357 44.10 12.68 -25.24
N GLY A 358 44.23 12.75 -23.91
CA GLY A 358 45.49 12.58 -23.20
C GLY A 358 46.49 13.71 -23.35
N TRP A 359 46.06 14.91 -23.79
CA TRP A 359 46.90 16.11 -23.91
C TRP A 359 46.44 17.28 -23.03
N ALA A 360 45.27 17.13 -22.41
CA ALA A 360 44.65 18.11 -21.53
C ALA A 360 44.17 17.41 -20.26
N TRP A 361 43.82 18.22 -19.25
CA TRP A 361 42.93 17.76 -18.18
C TRP A 361 41.57 17.43 -18.80
N THR A 362 40.78 16.62 -18.11
CA THR A 362 39.47 16.17 -18.62
C THR A 362 38.50 16.17 -17.47
N SER A 363 38.00 17.37 -17.15
CA SER A 363 37.04 17.62 -16.08
C SER A 363 35.62 17.33 -16.58
N THR A 364 35.33 16.06 -16.85
CA THR A 364 33.96 15.63 -17.16
C THR A 364 33.16 15.58 -15.86
N ASP A 365 32.14 16.42 -15.76
CA ASP A 365 31.30 16.62 -14.58
C ASP A 365 30.07 15.70 -14.62
N ALA A 366 29.37 15.70 -15.76
CA ALA A 366 28.22 14.83 -15.95
C ALA A 366 28.04 14.43 -17.41
N VAL A 367 27.39 13.30 -17.61
CA VAL A 367 26.89 12.91 -18.93
C VAL A 367 25.43 12.53 -18.81
N GLU A 368 24.59 13.25 -19.52
CA GLU A 368 23.17 12.97 -19.66
C GLU A 368 22.93 12.16 -20.93
N MET A 369 22.22 11.05 -20.82
CA MET A 369 21.78 10.25 -21.96
C MET A 369 20.27 10.34 -22.08
N CYS A 370 19.81 10.82 -23.24
CA CYS A 370 18.40 11.01 -23.54
C CYS A 370 17.93 10.06 -24.64
N GLY A 371 16.76 9.46 -24.45
CA GLY A 371 16.22 8.51 -25.41
C GLY A 371 14.80 8.09 -25.12
N VAL A 372 14.38 7.04 -25.83
CA VAL A 372 13.07 6.41 -25.67
C VAL A 372 13.29 5.03 -25.07
N ILE A 373 12.55 4.66 -24.03
CA ILE A 373 12.55 3.27 -23.55
C ILE A 373 12.03 2.39 -24.68
N VAL A 374 12.76 1.32 -24.99
CA VAL A 374 12.26 0.27 -25.86
C VAL A 374 11.98 -0.93 -24.98
N SER A 375 10.70 -1.23 -24.81
CA SER A 375 10.21 -2.47 -24.20
C SER A 375 10.30 -3.61 -25.21
#